data_AF-A0A9P6BBM4-F1
#
_entry.id   AF-A0A9P6BBM4-F1
#
_cell.length_a   1.000
_cell.length_b   1.000
_cell.length_c   1.000
_cell.angle_alpha   90.00
_cell.angle_beta   90.00
_cell.angle_gamma   90.00
#
_symmetry.space_group_name_H-M   'P 1'
#
loop_
_entity.id
_entity.type
_entity.pdbx_description
1 polymer ?
#
loop_
_entity_poly.entity_id
_entity_poly.type
_entity_poly.pdbx_seq_one_letter_code
_entity_poly.pdbx_strand_id
1 'polypeptide(L)'
;MRAKVDRKFITGLFEMDDGTVVYARALGSKNPNNDVIIAWSYLGRRVSRIPQAIEELERVRDNILGSPEDMTLEKPTANSEGILVGGSHFERLGQDGVKNTRCVSLTMSHQHAKNRVGPTAGSKMYNSELSENEIIRCDTVKISTQLAMESLRLFAPASLLQTLEDNAEANNVPRIGVPENVAYPAVQVNIAPAVSHRDCYGKGLQGMGEFGQVEGHRDGLDSAGALTCMIANSRVPDDYESGRFHLLSLGLYIRLEPTTIMNFCGLNRHGGSPPISPEGENVTDDAYRLMFVCYPPQSMISGAGASIMPLASMPKGVLTLGPEITTHL
;
A
#
# COMPACT_ATOMS: atom_id res chain seq x y z
N MET A 1 -15.92 -35.19 10.28
CA MET A 1 -15.92 -34.62 11.65
C MET A 1 -15.08 -33.35 11.60
N ARG A 2 -15.71 -32.17 11.63
CA ARG A 2 -15.00 -30.88 11.58
C ARG A 2 -14.51 -30.55 12.99
N ALA A 3 -13.20 -30.55 13.20
CA ALA A 3 -12.62 -30.01 14.42
C ALA A 3 -12.84 -28.49 14.44
N LYS A 4 -13.68 -28.02 15.38
CA LYS A 4 -13.68 -26.61 15.80
C LYS A 4 -12.36 -26.38 16.52
N VAL A 5 -11.37 -25.84 15.81
CA VAL A 5 -10.21 -25.23 16.45
C VAL A 5 -10.67 -23.88 16.99
N ASP A 6 -10.60 -23.68 18.30
CA ASP A 6 -10.92 -22.41 18.96
C ASP A 6 -10.06 -21.28 18.37
N ARG A 7 -10.70 -20.39 17.61
CA ARG A 7 -10.08 -19.45 16.66
C ARG A 7 -9.50 -18.15 17.26
N LYS A 8 -9.27 -18.03 18.57
CA LYS A 8 -9.03 -16.68 19.15
C LYS A 8 -7.63 -16.33 19.63
N PHE A 9 -6.74 -17.29 19.85
CA PHE A 9 -5.37 -16.98 20.28
C PHE A 9 -4.42 -18.06 19.79
N ILE A 10 -3.87 -17.88 18.60
CA ILE A 10 -2.69 -18.62 18.19
C ILE A 10 -1.51 -17.72 18.59
N THR A 11 -0.82 -18.04 19.69
CA THR A 11 0.47 -17.42 20.13
C THR A 11 0.47 -16.04 20.81
N GLY A 12 -0.61 -15.64 21.50
CA GLY A 12 -0.61 -14.38 22.27
C GLY A 12 -0.77 -13.11 21.42
N LEU A 13 -1.08 -13.28 20.14
CA LEU A 13 -1.54 -12.23 19.24
C LEU A 13 -3.06 -12.33 19.05
N PHE A 14 -3.71 -11.19 18.81
CA PHE A 14 -5.14 -11.10 18.53
C PHE A 14 -5.39 -10.94 17.02
N GLU A 15 -6.22 -11.81 16.46
CA GLU A 15 -6.71 -11.68 15.08
C GLU A 15 -7.79 -10.61 15.00
N MET A 16 -7.57 -9.59 14.19
CA MET A 16 -8.58 -8.59 13.85
C MET A 16 -9.55 -9.18 12.82
N ASP A 17 -10.80 -9.41 13.26
CA ASP A 17 -11.89 -9.81 12.39
C ASP A 17 -12.36 -8.65 11.47
N ASP A 18 -13.14 -8.98 10.45
CA ASP A 18 -13.83 -8.01 9.60
C ASP A 18 -14.69 -7.04 10.43
N GLY A 19 -14.49 -5.74 10.22
CA GLY A 19 -15.16 -4.65 10.94
C GLY A 19 -14.50 -4.27 12.27
N THR A 20 -13.35 -4.86 12.61
CA THR A 20 -12.62 -4.51 13.84
C THR A 20 -12.07 -3.09 13.77
N VAL A 21 -12.31 -2.31 14.82
CA VAL A 21 -11.72 -0.98 15.04
C VAL A 21 -10.92 -1.00 16.33
N VAL A 22 -9.69 -0.49 16.28
CA VAL A 22 -8.74 -0.46 17.38
C VAL A 22 -8.58 0.96 17.87
N TYR A 23 -8.81 1.13 19.17
CA TYR A 23 -8.63 2.39 19.88
C TYR A 23 -7.43 2.28 20.82
N ALA A 24 -6.67 3.36 20.95
CA ALA A 24 -5.68 3.51 22.00
C ALA A 24 -6.00 4.71 22.88
N ARG A 25 -5.57 4.61 24.14
CA ARG A 25 -5.66 5.68 25.12
C ARG A 25 -4.25 5.98 25.63
N ALA A 26 -3.93 7.26 25.79
CA ALA A 26 -2.68 7.65 26.43
C ALA A 26 -2.56 7.04 27.83
N LEU A 27 -1.36 6.56 28.18
CA LEU A 27 -1.08 5.94 29.47
C LEU A 27 -1.41 6.92 30.61
N GLY A 28 -2.14 6.44 31.62
CA GLY A 28 -2.57 7.25 32.76
C GLY A 28 -3.90 7.99 32.56
N SER A 29 -4.39 8.12 31.32
CA SER A 29 -5.75 8.62 31.09
C SER A 29 -6.78 7.53 31.43
N LYS A 30 -7.80 7.89 32.21
CA LYS A 30 -8.98 7.06 32.47
C LYS A 30 -10.23 7.55 31.73
N ASN A 31 -10.12 8.69 31.04
CA ASN A 31 -11.24 9.28 30.32
C ASN A 31 -11.39 8.61 28.94
N PRO A 32 -12.51 7.92 28.66
CA PRO A 32 -12.74 7.30 27.36
C PRO A 32 -12.86 8.31 26.21
N ASN A 33 -13.16 9.58 26.48
CA ASN A 33 -13.17 10.62 25.45
C ASN A 33 -11.77 10.95 24.90
N ASN A 34 -10.72 10.41 25.52
CA ASN A 34 -9.34 10.54 25.05
C ASN A 34 -8.90 9.34 24.18
N ASP A 35 -9.83 8.44 23.85
CA ASP A 35 -9.54 7.32 22.94
C ASP A 35 -9.35 7.84 21.52
N VAL A 36 -8.27 7.39 20.88
CA VAL A 36 -7.97 7.69 19.49
C VAL A 36 -7.99 6.41 18.68
N ILE A 37 -8.58 6.47 17.48
CA ILE A 37 -8.54 5.35 16.54
C ILE A 37 -7.12 5.23 15.99
N ILE A 38 -6.55 4.04 16.05
CA ILE A 38 -5.19 3.77 15.56
C ILE A 38 -5.13 2.76 14.42
N ALA A 39 -6.17 1.94 14.27
CA ALA A 39 -6.32 1.03 13.14
C ALA A 39 -7.77 0.56 12.98
N TRP A 40 -8.14 0.14 11.77
CA TRP A 40 -9.33 -0.65 11.51
C TRP A 40 -9.13 -1.53 10.29
N SER A 41 -9.94 -2.59 10.16
CA SER A 41 -9.94 -3.47 9.00
C SER A 41 -11.35 -3.94 8.65
N TYR A 42 -11.64 -4.08 7.37
CA TYR A 42 -12.89 -4.64 6.87
C TYR A 42 -12.70 -5.27 5.49
N LEU A 43 -13.63 -6.13 5.12
CA LEU A 43 -13.71 -6.73 3.80
C LEU A 43 -14.44 -5.78 2.85
N GLY A 44 -13.74 -5.26 1.86
CA GLY A 44 -14.28 -4.32 0.87
C GLY A 44 -15.56 -4.83 0.22
N ARG A 45 -15.60 -6.13 -0.13
CA ARG A 45 -16.78 -6.81 -0.70
C ARG A 45 -18.05 -6.75 0.15
N ARG A 46 -17.96 -6.45 1.44
CA ARG A 46 -19.11 -6.36 2.36
C ARG A 46 -19.57 -4.93 2.62
N VAL A 47 -18.65 -3.97 2.56
CA VAL A 47 -18.91 -2.61 3.08
C VAL A 47 -18.74 -1.52 2.02
N SER A 48 -18.01 -1.79 0.93
CA SER A 48 -17.85 -0.81 -0.14
C SER A 48 -19.21 -0.46 -0.75
N ARG A 49 -19.47 0.84 -0.83
CA ARG A 49 -20.66 1.45 -1.43
C ARG A 49 -20.35 1.97 -2.83
N ILE A 50 -19.11 1.86 -3.28
CA ILE A 50 -18.71 2.24 -4.64
C ILE A 50 -19.16 1.13 -5.60
N PRO A 51 -20.03 1.43 -6.57
CA PRO A 51 -20.44 0.45 -7.57
C PRO A 51 -19.22 -0.10 -8.31
N GLN A 52 -19.18 -1.42 -8.52
CA GLN A 52 -18.15 -2.12 -9.29
C GLN A 52 -16.71 -1.99 -8.77
N ALA A 53 -16.46 -1.33 -7.63
CA ALA A 53 -15.10 -1.10 -7.15
C ALA A 53 -14.31 -2.40 -6.91
N ILE A 54 -15.00 -3.46 -6.48
CA ILE A 54 -14.37 -4.77 -6.28
C ILE A 54 -13.99 -5.41 -7.60
N GLU A 55 -14.87 -5.36 -8.60
CA GLU A 55 -14.58 -5.86 -9.95
C GLU A 55 -13.44 -5.06 -10.61
N GLU A 56 -13.42 -3.74 -10.42
CA GLU A 56 -12.32 -2.89 -10.89
C GLU A 56 -11.00 -3.19 -10.18
N LEU A 57 -11.04 -3.45 -8.87
CA LEU A 57 -9.87 -3.82 -8.07
C LEU A 57 -9.29 -5.16 -8.54
N GLU A 58 -10.14 -6.16 -8.78
CA GLU A 58 -9.78 -7.46 -9.33
C GLU A 58 -9.21 -7.35 -10.75
N ARG A 59 -9.84 -6.55 -11.62
CA ARG A 59 -9.32 -6.26 -12.97
C ARG A 59 -7.92 -5.65 -12.90
N VAL A 60 -7.71 -4.68 -12.00
CA VAL A 60 -6.39 -4.06 -11.81
C VAL A 60 -5.37 -5.08 -11.29
N ARG A 61 -5.74 -5.94 -10.34
CA ARG A 61 -4.86 -7.05 -9.90
C ARG A 61 -4.45 -7.90 -11.10
N ASP A 62 -5.41 -8.31 -11.92
CA ASP A 62 -5.15 -9.22 -13.02
C ASP A 62 -4.28 -8.56 -14.11
N ASN A 63 -4.46 -7.26 -14.34
CA ASN A 63 -3.58 -6.50 -15.23
C ASN A 63 -2.15 -6.35 -14.67
N ILE A 64 -1.99 -6.17 -13.36
CA ILE A 64 -0.66 -6.06 -12.72
C ILE A 64 0.07 -7.41 -12.74
N LEU A 65 -0.62 -8.48 -12.34
CA LEU A 65 -0.02 -9.81 -12.24
C LEU A 65 0.18 -10.43 -13.63
N GLY A 66 -0.77 -10.23 -14.53
CA GLY A 66 -0.81 -10.83 -15.86
C GLY A 66 -1.44 -12.21 -15.89
N SER A 67 -1.26 -12.88 -17.02
CA SER A 67 -1.73 -14.25 -17.22
C SER A 67 -0.91 -15.25 -16.40
N PRO A 68 -1.53 -16.21 -15.71
CA PRO A 68 -0.83 -17.20 -14.87
C PRO A 68 0.30 -17.95 -15.60
N GLU A 69 0.11 -18.30 -16.88
CA GLU A 69 1.07 -19.04 -17.69
C GLU A 69 2.39 -18.30 -17.98
N ASP A 70 2.38 -16.97 -17.88
CA ASP A 70 3.56 -16.13 -18.10
C ASP A 70 4.26 -15.75 -16.78
N MET A 71 3.65 -16.10 -15.65
CA MET A 71 4.15 -15.75 -14.32
C MET A 71 5.22 -16.72 -13.85
N THR A 72 6.17 -16.21 -13.06
CA THR A 72 7.13 -17.02 -12.30
C THR A 72 7.35 -16.38 -10.94
N LEU A 73 7.80 -17.13 -9.93
CA LEU A 73 8.07 -16.58 -8.59
C LEU A 73 9.24 -15.59 -8.55
N GLU A 74 10.23 -15.77 -9.44
CA GLU A 74 11.40 -14.90 -9.55
C GLU A 74 11.13 -13.63 -10.37
N LYS A 75 12.03 -12.65 -10.28
CA LYS A 75 11.98 -11.44 -11.12
C LYS A 75 12.12 -11.80 -12.61
N PRO A 76 11.52 -11.00 -13.52
CA PRO A 76 11.65 -11.28 -14.94
C PRO A 76 13.09 -11.17 -15.41
N THR A 77 13.45 -11.98 -16.40
CA THR A 77 14.76 -11.97 -17.06
C THR A 77 14.60 -11.71 -18.54
N ALA A 78 15.57 -11.04 -19.16
CA ALA A 78 15.57 -10.86 -20.60
C ALA A 78 15.89 -12.18 -21.32
N ASN A 79 15.06 -12.55 -22.31
CA ASN A 79 15.33 -13.67 -23.21
C ASN A 79 16.38 -13.29 -24.28
N SER A 80 16.65 -14.19 -25.23
CA SER A 80 17.61 -13.97 -26.33
C SER A 80 17.30 -12.77 -27.23
N GLU A 81 16.06 -12.29 -27.22
CA GLU A 81 15.58 -11.15 -28.01
C GLU A 81 15.51 -9.85 -27.19
N GLY A 82 15.93 -9.89 -25.92
CA GLY A 82 15.86 -8.75 -25.01
C GLY A 82 14.47 -8.52 -24.41
N ILE A 83 13.51 -9.42 -24.64
CA ILE A 83 12.16 -9.33 -24.10
C ILE A 83 12.15 -9.91 -22.68
N LEU A 84 11.56 -9.17 -21.73
CA LEU A 84 11.41 -9.62 -20.34
C LEU A 84 10.37 -10.75 -20.25
N VAL A 85 10.77 -11.89 -19.68
CA VAL A 85 9.91 -13.07 -19.45
C VAL A 85 9.91 -13.48 -17.97
N GLY A 86 8.82 -14.07 -17.50
CA GLY A 86 8.60 -14.41 -16.08
C GLY A 86 8.11 -13.22 -15.25
N GLY A 87 8.14 -13.39 -13.92
CA GLY A 87 7.66 -12.41 -12.94
C GLY A 87 6.19 -12.01 -13.12
N SER A 88 5.80 -10.89 -12.55
CA SER A 88 4.50 -10.27 -12.86
C SER A 88 4.53 -9.49 -14.17
N HIS A 89 3.37 -9.32 -14.82
CA HIS A 89 3.25 -8.51 -16.04
C HIS A 89 3.74 -7.07 -15.82
N PHE A 90 3.45 -6.49 -14.66
CA PHE A 90 3.88 -5.14 -14.33
C PHE A 90 5.40 -5.00 -14.24
N GLU A 91 6.12 -6.03 -13.77
CA GLU A 91 7.58 -6.08 -13.83
C GLU A 91 8.08 -6.25 -15.28
N ARG A 92 7.39 -7.03 -16.13
CA ARG A 92 7.72 -7.20 -17.56
C ARG A 92 7.56 -5.91 -18.37
N LEU A 93 6.70 -4.99 -17.92
CA LEU A 93 6.57 -3.65 -18.50
C LEU A 93 7.70 -2.68 -18.06
N GLY A 94 8.75 -3.17 -17.40
CA GLY A 94 9.94 -2.40 -17.06
C GLY A 94 9.77 -1.46 -15.86
N GLN A 95 8.88 -1.79 -14.93
CA GLN A 95 8.75 -1.01 -13.69
C GLN A 95 9.85 -1.34 -12.69
N ASP A 96 10.57 -0.32 -12.26
CA ASP A 96 11.57 -0.43 -11.21
C ASP A 96 10.96 -0.14 -9.84
N GLY A 97 11.10 -1.11 -8.92
CA GLY A 97 10.79 -0.89 -7.52
C GLY A 97 11.83 -0.01 -6.81
N VAL A 98 11.44 0.54 -5.67
CA VAL A 98 12.31 1.33 -4.79
C VAL A 98 13.55 0.51 -4.43
N LYS A 99 14.75 1.05 -4.68
CA LYS A 99 16.03 0.34 -4.45
C LYS A 99 16.08 -1.04 -5.12
N ASN A 100 15.49 -1.20 -6.29
CA ASN A 100 15.43 -2.46 -7.06
C ASN A 100 14.69 -3.60 -6.32
N THR A 101 13.68 -3.26 -5.52
CA THR A 101 12.78 -4.20 -4.84
C THR A 101 11.53 -4.49 -5.70
N ARG A 102 10.53 -5.17 -5.13
CA ARG A 102 9.16 -5.35 -5.65
C ARG A 102 8.14 -4.40 -5.02
N CYS A 103 8.62 -3.26 -4.53
CA CYS A 103 7.82 -2.15 -4.01
C CYS A 103 7.84 -0.99 -5.01
N VAL A 104 6.79 -0.84 -5.81
CA VAL A 104 6.74 0.10 -6.94
C VAL A 104 5.91 1.34 -6.57
N SER A 105 6.53 2.52 -6.55
CA SER A 105 5.83 3.78 -6.27
C SER A 105 5.14 4.32 -7.52
N LEU A 106 3.83 4.57 -7.44
CA LEU A 106 3.00 4.94 -8.60
C LEU A 106 2.72 6.44 -8.74
N THR A 107 2.83 7.22 -7.66
CA THR A 107 2.41 8.64 -7.69
C THR A 107 3.58 9.56 -7.39
N MET A 108 3.77 9.92 -6.12
CA MET A 108 4.75 10.88 -5.66
C MET A 108 5.89 10.16 -4.94
N SER A 109 7.09 10.72 -5.02
CA SER A 109 8.24 10.29 -4.23
C SER A 109 8.89 11.49 -3.56
N HIS A 110 9.45 11.26 -2.36
CA HIS A 110 10.27 12.26 -1.66
C HIS A 110 11.74 11.90 -1.81
N GLN A 111 12.53 12.83 -2.35
CA GLN A 111 13.98 12.72 -2.42
C GLN A 111 14.61 13.41 -1.21
N HIS A 112 14.80 12.68 -0.10
CA HIS A 112 15.22 13.24 1.19
C HIS A 112 16.45 14.15 1.11
N ALA A 113 17.53 13.69 0.47
CA ALA A 113 18.78 14.46 0.38
C ALA A 113 18.62 15.82 -0.32
N LYS A 114 17.59 15.97 -1.15
CA LYS A 114 17.28 17.22 -1.88
C LYS A 114 16.02 17.90 -1.36
N ASN A 115 15.34 17.29 -0.40
CA ASN A 115 14.04 17.67 0.13
C ASN A 115 13.01 18.03 -0.96
N ARG A 116 12.93 17.17 -2.00
CA ARG A 116 12.05 17.38 -3.17
C ARG A 116 10.93 16.38 -3.21
N VAL A 117 9.72 16.87 -3.46
CA VAL A 117 8.52 16.06 -3.68
C VAL A 117 8.10 16.22 -5.12
N GLY A 118 7.94 15.13 -5.86
CA GLY A 118 7.48 15.18 -7.23
C GLY A 118 7.04 13.81 -7.75
N PRO A 119 6.51 13.74 -8.98
CA PRO A 119 6.16 12.48 -9.61
C PRO A 119 7.33 11.49 -9.59
N THR A 120 7.04 10.22 -9.36
CA THR A 120 8.05 9.16 -9.42
C THR A 120 8.66 9.11 -10.82
N ALA A 121 9.89 8.59 -10.94
CA ALA A 121 10.57 8.51 -12.23
C ALA A 121 9.76 7.71 -13.27
N GLY A 122 9.17 6.60 -12.84
CA GLY A 122 8.28 5.78 -13.68
C GLY A 122 7.04 6.54 -14.12
N SER A 123 6.48 7.42 -13.29
CA SER A 123 5.21 8.11 -13.57
C SER A 123 5.32 9.36 -14.44
N LYS A 124 6.51 9.65 -14.99
CA LYS A 124 6.69 10.76 -15.94
C LYS A 124 6.25 10.33 -17.34
N MET A 125 5.32 11.09 -17.91
CA MET A 125 4.82 10.89 -19.27
C MET A 125 5.56 11.83 -20.23
N TYR A 126 5.98 11.31 -21.39
CA TYR A 126 6.69 12.07 -22.42
C TYR A 126 5.94 12.11 -23.75
N ASN A 127 4.96 11.22 -23.95
CA ASN A 127 4.15 11.10 -25.15
C ASN A 127 2.71 11.54 -24.89
N SER A 128 1.97 11.85 -25.95
CA SER A 128 0.55 12.22 -25.87
C SER A 128 -0.39 11.03 -25.66
N GLU A 129 0.06 9.82 -26.02
CA GLU A 129 -0.69 8.57 -25.84
C GLU A 129 -0.15 7.80 -24.64
N LEU A 130 -1.05 7.22 -23.85
CA LEU A 130 -0.69 6.39 -22.71
C LEU A 130 -0.30 4.98 -23.19
N SER A 131 0.86 4.53 -22.77
CA SER A 131 1.27 3.13 -22.84
C SER A 131 0.39 2.24 -21.96
N GLU A 132 0.41 0.94 -22.21
CA GLU A 132 -0.24 -0.06 -21.38
C GLU A 132 0.14 0.08 -19.89
N ASN A 133 1.42 0.29 -19.61
CA ASN A 133 1.91 0.53 -18.25
C ASN A 133 1.23 1.73 -17.60
N GLU A 134 1.18 2.86 -18.31
CA GLU A 134 0.58 4.10 -17.82
C GLU A 134 -0.92 3.92 -17.54
N ILE A 135 -1.64 3.20 -18.40
CA ILE A 135 -3.06 2.87 -18.20
C ILE A 135 -3.25 2.05 -16.91
N ILE A 136 -2.47 0.97 -16.74
CA ILE A 136 -2.56 0.11 -15.55
C ILE A 136 -2.32 0.92 -14.28
N ARG A 137 -1.33 1.81 -14.26
CA ARG A 137 -1.04 2.66 -13.11
C ARG A 137 -2.14 3.67 -12.83
N CYS A 138 -2.65 4.35 -13.86
CA CYS A 138 -3.75 5.30 -13.72
C CYS A 138 -4.98 4.62 -13.10
N ASP A 139 -5.34 3.45 -13.62
CA ASP A 139 -6.45 2.64 -13.10
C ASP A 139 -6.20 2.23 -11.65
N THR A 140 -4.99 1.73 -11.36
CA THR A 140 -4.58 1.31 -10.01
C THR A 140 -4.68 2.45 -9.00
N VAL A 141 -4.10 3.61 -9.33
CA VAL A 141 -4.09 4.78 -8.46
C VAL A 141 -5.52 5.27 -8.25
N LYS A 142 -6.34 5.34 -9.31
CA LYS A 142 -7.74 5.75 -9.20
C LYS A 142 -8.51 4.84 -8.25
N ILE A 143 -8.55 3.53 -8.48
CA ILE A 143 -9.39 2.63 -7.67
C ILE A 143 -8.88 2.51 -6.22
N SER A 144 -7.56 2.42 -6.02
CA SER A 144 -6.99 2.28 -4.67
C SER A 144 -7.20 3.53 -3.82
N THR A 145 -7.01 4.72 -4.38
CA THR A 145 -7.26 5.98 -3.66
C THR A 145 -8.76 6.19 -3.39
N GLN A 146 -9.63 5.80 -4.32
CA GLN A 146 -11.07 5.87 -4.12
C GLN A 146 -11.53 4.99 -2.94
N LEU A 147 -11.06 3.74 -2.88
CA LEU A 147 -11.33 2.83 -1.76
C LEU A 147 -10.70 3.29 -0.45
N ALA A 148 -9.50 3.86 -0.50
CA ALA A 148 -8.84 4.40 0.69
C ALA A 148 -9.60 5.61 1.28
N MET A 149 -10.11 6.50 0.42
CA MET A 149 -10.94 7.64 0.85
C MET A 149 -12.32 7.19 1.33
N GLU A 150 -12.93 6.18 0.69
CA GLU A 150 -14.16 5.57 1.20
C GLU A 150 -13.94 5.00 2.61
N SER A 151 -12.84 4.29 2.83
CA SER A 151 -12.52 3.74 4.14
C SER A 151 -12.44 4.83 5.23
N LEU A 152 -11.73 5.93 4.96
CA LEU A 152 -11.69 7.06 5.88
C LEU A 152 -13.09 7.60 6.17
N ARG A 153 -13.93 7.78 5.16
CA ARG A 153 -15.30 8.31 5.35
C ARG A 153 -16.19 7.40 6.17
N LEU A 154 -16.00 6.08 6.08
CA LEU A 154 -16.81 5.10 6.79
C LEU A 154 -16.43 5.00 8.27
N PHE A 155 -15.14 5.12 8.60
CA PHE A 155 -14.63 4.73 9.93
C PHE A 155 -13.85 5.83 10.67
N ALA A 156 -13.30 6.82 9.98
CA ALA A 156 -12.58 7.90 10.64
C ALA A 156 -13.56 8.80 11.43
N PRO A 157 -13.13 9.36 12.58
CA PRO A 157 -13.92 10.37 13.27
C PRO A 157 -14.12 11.58 12.35
N ALA A 158 -15.31 12.18 12.37
CA ALA A 158 -15.63 13.33 11.53
C ALA A 158 -14.63 14.49 11.72
N SER A 159 -14.13 14.69 12.94
CA SER A 159 -13.10 15.69 13.25
C SER A 159 -11.77 15.41 12.56
N LEU A 160 -11.37 14.14 12.45
CA LEU A 160 -10.14 13.76 11.74
C LEU A 160 -10.29 14.03 10.24
N LEU A 161 -11.42 13.65 9.65
CA LEU A 161 -11.69 13.90 8.24
C LEU A 161 -11.69 15.40 7.93
N GLN A 162 -12.39 16.21 8.75
CA GLN A 162 -12.39 17.67 8.61
C GLN A 162 -10.97 18.24 8.71
N THR A 163 -10.17 17.76 9.66
CA THR A 163 -8.78 18.22 9.82
C THR A 163 -7.94 17.90 8.58
N LEU A 164 -8.12 16.72 7.98
CA LEU A 164 -7.43 16.35 6.75
C LEU A 164 -7.85 17.23 5.57
N GLU A 165 -9.15 17.55 5.46
CA GLU A 165 -9.69 18.46 4.44
C GLU A 165 -9.15 19.88 4.61
N ASP A 166 -9.25 20.46 5.80
CA ASP A 166 -8.74 21.80 6.11
C ASP A 166 -7.22 21.90 5.85
N ASN A 167 -6.47 20.89 6.28
CA ASN A 167 -5.04 20.80 6.04
C ASN A 167 -4.74 20.66 4.53
N ALA A 168 -5.51 19.87 3.79
CA ALA A 168 -5.32 19.71 2.35
C ALA A 168 -5.53 21.01 1.60
N GLU A 169 -6.55 21.79 1.97
CA GLU A 169 -6.78 23.13 1.42
C GLU A 169 -5.65 24.10 1.79
N ALA A 170 -5.27 24.15 3.07
CA ALA A 170 -4.22 25.06 3.54
C ALA A 170 -2.84 24.78 2.92
N ASN A 171 -2.53 23.51 2.67
CA ASN A 171 -1.23 23.08 2.14
C ASN A 171 -1.23 22.80 0.63
N ASN A 172 -2.36 23.01 -0.06
CA ASN A 172 -2.56 22.62 -1.46
C ASN A 172 -2.12 21.17 -1.73
N VAL A 173 -2.56 20.24 -0.88
CA VAL A 173 -2.18 18.82 -1.02
C VAL A 173 -2.67 18.29 -2.36
N PRO A 174 -1.80 17.69 -3.20
CA PRO A 174 -2.20 17.16 -4.50
C PRO A 174 -3.28 16.09 -4.36
N ARG A 175 -4.40 16.29 -5.07
CA ARG A 175 -5.53 15.36 -5.09
C ARG A 175 -5.35 14.30 -6.17
N ILE A 176 -4.60 13.25 -5.84
CA ILE A 176 -4.15 12.25 -6.82
C ILE A 176 -5.15 11.08 -6.90
N GLY A 177 -5.42 10.61 -8.11
CA GLY A 177 -6.31 9.47 -8.39
C GLY A 177 -7.79 9.85 -8.42
N VAL A 178 -8.28 10.51 -7.37
CA VAL A 178 -9.65 11.02 -7.30
C VAL A 178 -9.70 12.46 -6.73
N PRO A 179 -10.65 13.31 -7.16
CA PRO A 179 -10.76 14.70 -6.71
C PRO A 179 -10.98 14.86 -5.21
N GLU A 180 -11.41 13.83 -4.50
CA GLU A 180 -11.67 13.90 -3.06
C GLU A 180 -10.50 13.37 -2.22
N ASN A 181 -9.40 12.97 -2.84
CA ASN A 181 -8.23 12.49 -2.12
C ASN A 181 -7.50 13.63 -1.41
N VAL A 182 -7.71 13.74 -0.10
CA VAL A 182 -7.07 14.75 0.78
C VAL A 182 -5.93 14.18 1.63
N ALA A 183 -5.74 12.86 1.64
CA ALA A 183 -4.85 12.19 2.59
C ALA A 183 -3.69 11.43 1.94
N TYR A 184 -3.85 10.95 0.70
CA TYR A 184 -2.95 9.95 0.11
C TYR A 184 -2.27 10.45 -1.17
N PRO A 185 -1.31 11.38 -1.09
CA PRO A 185 -0.54 11.78 -2.26
C PRO A 185 0.40 10.66 -2.74
N ALA A 186 0.71 9.67 -1.90
CA ALA A 186 1.63 8.58 -2.23
C ALA A 186 0.90 7.23 -2.31
N VAL A 187 1.11 6.52 -3.42
CA VAL A 187 0.60 5.17 -3.66
C VAL A 187 1.77 4.26 -4.05
N GLN A 188 1.82 3.07 -3.47
CA GLN A 188 2.80 2.03 -3.77
C GLN A 188 2.09 0.68 -4.02
N VAL A 189 2.60 -0.07 -4.98
CA VAL A 189 2.23 -1.47 -5.22
C VAL A 189 3.31 -2.37 -4.65
N ASN A 190 2.92 -3.30 -3.79
CA ASN A 190 3.82 -4.27 -3.17
C ASN A 190 3.48 -5.68 -3.65
N ILE A 191 4.46 -6.31 -4.30
CA ILE A 191 4.33 -7.63 -4.90
C ILE A 191 5.28 -8.59 -4.16
N ALA A 192 4.77 -9.71 -3.68
CA ALA A 192 5.60 -10.75 -3.08
C ALA A 192 5.10 -12.14 -3.49
N PRO A 193 5.98 -13.05 -3.91
CA PRO A 193 5.60 -14.42 -4.21
C PRO A 193 5.24 -15.17 -2.93
N ALA A 194 4.42 -16.22 -3.07
CA ALA A 194 4.22 -17.20 -2.01
C ALA A 194 5.52 -17.94 -1.69
N VAL A 195 5.58 -18.55 -0.50
CA VAL A 195 6.68 -19.39 -0.04
C VAL A 195 6.17 -20.78 0.32
N SER A 196 7.06 -21.77 0.30
CA SER A 196 6.67 -23.13 0.70
C SER A 196 6.48 -23.21 2.21
N HIS A 197 5.62 -24.11 2.68
CA HIS A 197 5.45 -24.39 4.12
C HIS A 197 6.79 -24.72 4.81
N ARG A 198 7.69 -25.43 4.11
CA ARG A 198 9.01 -25.80 4.63
C ARG A 198 9.90 -24.59 4.90
N ASP A 199 9.75 -23.56 4.08
CA ASP A 199 10.64 -22.41 4.05
C ASP A 199 10.04 -21.16 4.69
N CYS A 200 8.80 -21.22 5.19
CA CYS A 200 8.09 -20.03 5.67
C CYS A 200 8.70 -19.43 6.94
N TYR A 201 9.37 -20.24 7.76
CA TYR A 201 10.01 -19.78 8.99
C TYR A 201 11.23 -18.91 8.70
N GLY A 202 11.21 -17.67 9.16
CA GLY A 202 12.31 -16.72 8.97
C GLY A 202 12.41 -16.14 7.56
N LYS A 203 11.57 -16.58 6.61
CA LYS A 203 11.42 -15.91 5.31
C LYS A 203 10.38 -14.80 5.41
N GLY A 204 10.87 -13.57 5.29
CA GLY A 204 10.02 -12.41 5.08
C GLY A 204 9.45 -12.35 3.66
N LEU A 205 8.91 -11.20 3.28
CA LEU A 205 8.37 -10.96 1.94
C LEU A 205 9.52 -10.85 0.93
N GLN A 206 9.68 -11.89 0.11
CA GLN A 206 10.79 -12.00 -0.84
C GLN A 206 10.78 -10.87 -1.87
N GLY A 207 11.95 -10.27 -2.10
CA GLY A 207 12.12 -9.17 -3.05
C GLY A 207 11.65 -7.79 -2.56
N MET A 208 11.11 -7.65 -1.35
CA MET A 208 10.63 -6.35 -0.82
C MET A 208 11.68 -5.56 -0.01
N GLY A 209 12.90 -6.08 0.17
CA GLY A 209 13.97 -5.38 0.90
C GLY A 209 13.60 -5.08 2.37
N GLU A 210 13.81 -3.84 2.81
CA GLU A 210 13.50 -3.39 4.19
C GLU A 210 12.01 -3.57 4.54
N PHE A 211 11.12 -3.41 3.55
CA PHE A 211 9.67 -3.57 3.74
C PHE A 211 9.24 -5.03 3.98
N GLY A 212 10.10 -5.98 3.62
CA GLY A 212 9.83 -7.41 3.74
C GLY A 212 10.44 -8.08 4.96
N GLN A 213 11.09 -7.34 5.86
CA GLN A 213 11.79 -7.94 7.00
C GLN A 213 10.82 -8.55 8.02
N VAL A 214 11.22 -9.71 8.59
CA VAL A 214 10.42 -10.46 9.57
C VAL A 214 10.18 -9.65 10.85
N GLU A 215 11.17 -8.84 11.26
CA GLU A 215 11.09 -7.97 12.44
C GLU A 215 10.17 -6.74 12.25
N GLY A 216 9.65 -6.56 11.04
CA GLY A 216 8.88 -5.40 10.63
C GLY A 216 9.69 -4.10 10.60
N HIS A 217 9.01 -3.03 10.21
CA HIS A 217 9.59 -1.69 10.08
C HIS A 217 8.60 -0.63 10.59
N ARG A 218 9.03 0.64 10.50
CA ARG A 218 8.21 1.83 10.73
C ARG A 218 8.34 2.74 9.52
N ASP A 219 7.23 3.32 9.10
CA ASP A 219 7.21 4.36 8.08
C ASP A 219 7.48 5.69 8.74
N GLY A 220 8.73 5.90 9.20
CA GLY A 220 9.11 7.03 10.05
C GLY A 220 8.95 8.43 9.42
N LEU A 221 8.44 8.51 8.20
CA LEU A 221 8.20 9.73 7.43
C LEU A 221 6.72 9.96 7.14
N ASP A 222 5.85 9.06 7.58
CA ASP A 222 4.40 9.28 7.53
C ASP A 222 4.01 10.40 8.49
N SER A 223 2.93 11.10 8.16
CA SER A 223 2.36 12.11 9.03
C SER A 223 1.69 11.48 10.25
N ALA A 224 1.98 12.02 11.43
CA ALA A 224 1.32 11.61 12.66
C ALA A 224 -0.18 11.94 12.70
N GLY A 225 -0.63 12.87 11.86
CA GLY A 225 -2.04 13.30 11.77
C GLY A 225 -2.87 12.50 10.77
N ALA A 226 -2.28 11.51 10.09
CA ALA A 226 -2.96 10.71 9.07
C ALA A 226 -2.66 9.21 9.27
N LEU A 227 -3.42 8.39 8.55
CA LEU A 227 -3.27 6.93 8.58
C LEU A 227 -2.90 6.44 7.19
N THR A 228 -2.15 5.35 7.13
CA THR A 228 -1.88 4.62 5.90
C THR A 228 -3.03 3.66 5.65
N CYS A 229 -3.51 3.60 4.41
CA CYS A 229 -4.49 2.62 3.95
C CYS A 229 -3.78 1.54 3.14
N MET A 230 -3.96 0.29 3.53
CA MET A 230 -3.45 -0.88 2.82
C MET A 230 -4.63 -1.73 2.34
N ILE A 231 -4.60 -2.11 1.06
CA ILE A 231 -5.63 -2.89 0.39
C ILE A 231 -5.00 -4.18 -0.12
N ALA A 232 -5.45 -5.32 0.40
CA ALA A 232 -5.08 -6.65 -0.07
C ALA A 232 -5.87 -6.99 -1.33
N ASN A 233 -5.18 -7.38 -2.39
CA ASN A 233 -5.85 -7.99 -3.54
C ASN A 233 -4.98 -9.07 -4.20
N SER A 234 -4.49 -10.00 -3.38
CA SER A 234 -3.65 -11.12 -3.79
C SER A 234 -4.36 -12.06 -4.77
N ARG A 235 -3.56 -12.79 -5.57
CA ARG A 235 -3.98 -14.00 -6.30
C ARG A 235 -3.27 -15.17 -5.63
N VAL A 236 -4.00 -15.96 -4.85
CA VAL A 236 -3.47 -17.13 -4.14
C VAL A 236 -4.47 -18.26 -4.24
N PRO A 237 -4.03 -19.53 -4.40
CA PRO A 237 -4.92 -20.67 -4.35
C PRO A 237 -5.70 -20.75 -3.02
N ASP A 238 -6.91 -21.30 -3.05
CA ASP A 238 -7.84 -21.32 -1.91
C ASP A 238 -7.32 -22.11 -0.69
N ASP A 239 -6.43 -23.07 -0.92
CA ASP A 239 -5.81 -23.92 0.09
C ASP A 239 -4.52 -23.33 0.69
N TYR A 240 -4.05 -22.19 0.17
CA TYR A 240 -2.89 -21.48 0.73
C TYR A 240 -3.28 -20.68 1.97
N GLU A 241 -2.31 -20.49 2.87
CA GLU A 241 -2.40 -19.40 3.84
C GLU A 241 -2.18 -18.09 3.08
N SER A 242 -3.14 -17.16 3.14
CA SER A 242 -3.17 -15.95 2.30
C SER A 242 -2.14 -14.87 2.69
N GLY A 243 -1.32 -15.13 3.71
CA GLY A 243 -0.47 -14.14 4.36
C GLY A 243 -1.22 -13.34 5.42
N ARG A 244 -0.43 -12.69 6.28
CA ARG A 244 -0.90 -11.88 7.41
C ARG A 244 -0.21 -10.53 7.40
N PHE A 245 -0.86 -9.55 8.00
CA PHE A 245 -0.25 -8.29 8.36
C PHE A 245 -0.32 -8.08 9.86
N HIS A 246 0.79 -7.67 10.46
CA HIS A 246 0.96 -7.59 11.89
C HIS A 246 1.18 -6.14 12.30
N LEU A 247 0.38 -5.66 13.25
CA LEU A 247 0.66 -4.44 14.01
C LEU A 247 1.42 -4.87 15.27
N LEU A 248 2.72 -5.12 15.09
CA LEU A 248 3.59 -5.78 16.07
C LEU A 248 3.58 -5.09 17.44
N SER A 249 3.56 -3.76 17.46
CA SER A 249 3.54 -3.00 18.72
C SER A 249 2.23 -3.15 19.51
N LEU A 250 1.17 -3.62 18.87
CA LEU A 250 -0.17 -3.78 19.45
C LEU A 250 -0.50 -5.24 19.75
N GLY A 251 0.34 -6.19 19.32
CA GLY A 251 0.04 -7.61 19.42
C GLY A 251 -1.15 -8.05 18.56
N LEU A 252 -1.40 -7.37 17.44
CA LEU A 252 -2.53 -7.63 16.55
C LEU A 252 -2.06 -8.15 15.19
N TYR A 253 -2.87 -8.99 14.55
CA TYR A 253 -2.69 -9.34 13.15
C TYR A 253 -4.01 -9.41 12.38
N ILE A 254 -3.92 -9.28 11.06
CA ILE A 254 -5.03 -9.37 10.12
C ILE A 254 -4.67 -10.42 9.07
N ARG A 255 -5.63 -11.28 8.71
CA ARG A 255 -5.47 -12.18 7.56
C ARG A 255 -5.72 -11.41 6.27
N LEU A 256 -4.81 -11.54 5.31
CA LEU A 256 -4.84 -10.78 4.06
C LEU A 256 -5.69 -11.50 3.00
N GLU A 257 -6.98 -11.67 3.29
CA GLU A 257 -7.91 -12.15 2.27
C GLU A 257 -8.02 -11.13 1.12
N PRO A 258 -8.29 -11.57 -0.13
CA PRO A 258 -8.56 -10.64 -1.22
C PRO A 258 -9.66 -9.65 -0.83
N THR A 259 -9.48 -8.39 -1.22
CA THR A 259 -10.34 -7.23 -0.90
C THR A 259 -10.31 -6.76 0.56
N THR A 260 -9.41 -7.26 1.40
CA THR A 260 -9.23 -6.73 2.76
C THR A 260 -8.69 -5.31 2.70
N ILE A 261 -9.40 -4.35 3.27
CA ILE A 261 -8.98 -2.95 3.38
C ILE A 261 -8.70 -2.66 4.85
N MET A 262 -7.56 -2.04 5.13
CA MET A 262 -7.21 -1.64 6.48
C MET A 262 -6.56 -0.27 6.51
N ASN A 263 -6.83 0.48 7.57
CA ASN A 263 -6.09 1.69 7.87
C ASN A 263 -5.35 1.50 9.18
N PHE A 264 -4.16 2.06 9.26
CA PHE A 264 -3.31 1.99 10.45
C PHE A 264 -2.31 3.13 10.47
N CYS A 265 -1.75 3.42 11.64
CA CYS A 265 -0.66 4.37 11.75
C CYS A 265 0.68 3.72 11.33
N GLY A 266 1.25 4.17 10.21
CA GLY A 266 2.54 3.67 9.68
C GLY A 266 3.74 3.90 10.62
N LEU A 267 3.61 4.84 11.57
CA LEU A 267 4.63 5.12 12.60
C LEU A 267 4.76 3.98 13.64
N ASN A 268 3.74 3.13 13.78
CA ASN A 268 3.81 1.94 14.62
C ASN A 268 4.60 0.84 13.91
N ARG A 269 5.36 0.05 14.68
CA ARG A 269 6.11 -1.08 14.09
C ARG A 269 5.13 -2.11 13.54
N HIS A 270 5.27 -2.46 12.28
CA HIS A 270 4.38 -3.37 11.55
C HIS A 270 5.15 -4.20 10.50
N GLY A 271 4.54 -5.27 10.00
CA GLY A 271 5.15 -6.14 9.00
C GLY A 271 4.18 -7.17 8.43
N GLY A 272 4.51 -7.75 7.28
CA GLY A 272 3.68 -8.77 6.62
C GLY A 272 4.38 -10.12 6.51
N SER A 273 3.59 -11.19 6.40
CA SER A 273 4.05 -12.51 5.98
C SER A 273 3.67 -12.78 4.53
N PRO A 274 4.48 -13.56 3.79
CA PRO A 274 4.09 -14.04 2.47
C PRO A 274 2.92 -15.03 2.59
N PRO A 275 2.20 -15.30 1.49
CA PRO A 275 1.34 -16.46 1.40
C PRO A 275 2.16 -17.75 1.54
N ILE A 276 1.56 -18.80 2.08
CA ILE A 276 2.25 -20.06 2.39
C ILE A 276 1.51 -21.22 1.74
N SER A 277 2.22 -22.05 0.97
CA SER A 277 1.65 -23.26 0.37
C SER A 277 1.28 -24.32 1.42
N PRO A 278 0.42 -25.29 1.08
CA PRO A 278 0.18 -26.46 1.92
C PRO A 278 1.46 -27.25 2.22
N GLU A 279 1.45 -27.98 3.33
CA GLU A 279 2.58 -28.81 3.72
C GLU A 279 2.83 -29.93 2.69
N GLY A 280 4.08 -30.06 2.23
CA GLY A 280 4.48 -31.06 1.24
C GLY A 280 4.24 -30.67 -0.21
N GLU A 281 3.64 -29.51 -0.47
CA GLU A 281 3.35 -29.03 -1.82
C GLU A 281 4.36 -27.97 -2.30
N ASN A 282 4.61 -27.98 -3.62
CA ASN A 282 5.38 -26.93 -4.28
C ASN A 282 4.55 -25.66 -4.42
N VAL A 283 5.22 -24.51 -4.41
CA VAL A 283 4.57 -23.22 -4.64
C VAL A 283 4.20 -23.11 -6.12
N THR A 284 2.96 -22.70 -6.42
CA THR A 284 2.55 -22.42 -7.81
C THR A 284 3.13 -21.08 -8.27
N ASP A 285 3.55 -21.01 -9.54
CA ASP A 285 4.23 -19.84 -10.09
C ASP A 285 3.37 -18.56 -10.13
N ASP A 286 2.05 -18.70 -10.03
CA ASP A 286 1.06 -17.63 -10.05
C ASP A 286 0.57 -17.20 -8.66
N ALA A 287 1.07 -17.83 -7.58
CA ALA A 287 0.69 -17.50 -6.22
C ALA A 287 1.43 -16.24 -5.73
N TYR A 288 0.72 -15.12 -5.72
CA TYR A 288 1.25 -13.80 -5.41
C TYR A 288 0.40 -13.03 -4.39
N ARG A 289 1.10 -12.47 -3.41
CA ARG A 289 0.59 -11.38 -2.58
C ARG A 289 0.72 -10.07 -3.35
N LEU A 290 -0.40 -9.38 -3.48
CA LEU A 290 -0.47 -8.04 -4.08
C LEU A 290 -1.16 -7.09 -3.10
N MET A 291 -0.47 -6.00 -2.78
CA MET A 291 -1.00 -4.95 -1.92
C MET A 291 -0.93 -3.59 -2.59
N PHE A 292 -1.98 -2.80 -2.44
CA PHE A 292 -1.96 -1.37 -2.71
C PHE A 292 -1.81 -0.63 -1.39
N VAL A 293 -0.81 0.23 -1.29
CA VAL A 293 -0.50 1.02 -0.09
C VAL A 293 -0.66 2.49 -0.45
N CYS A 294 -1.72 3.12 0.08
CA CYS A 294 -1.97 4.54 0.00
C CYS A 294 -1.51 5.17 1.31
N TYR A 295 -0.46 5.99 1.29
CA TYR A 295 0.19 6.48 2.52
C TYR A 295 0.34 8.00 2.53
N PRO A 296 0.45 8.63 3.72
CA PRO A 296 0.46 10.07 3.88
C PRO A 296 1.85 10.61 4.31
N PRO A 297 2.87 10.69 3.43
CA PRO A 297 4.15 11.27 3.82
C PRO A 297 4.01 12.67 4.41
N GLN A 298 4.62 12.91 5.57
CA GLN A 298 4.62 14.20 6.26
C GLN A 298 5.05 15.35 5.33
N SER A 299 6.08 15.11 4.52
CA SER A 299 6.63 16.10 3.59
C SER A 299 5.66 16.50 2.47
N MET A 300 4.64 15.68 2.21
CA MET A 300 3.66 15.90 1.13
C MET A 300 2.34 16.45 1.64
N ILE A 301 1.90 16.07 2.85
CA ILE A 301 0.61 16.52 3.38
C ILE A 301 0.70 17.65 4.40
N SER A 302 1.83 17.81 5.10
CA SER A 302 2.01 18.81 6.17
C SER A 302 3.35 19.53 6.04
N GLY A 303 3.86 19.59 4.80
CA GLY A 303 5.18 20.13 4.46
C GLY A 303 5.15 21.44 3.69
N ALA A 304 4.05 22.22 3.73
CA ALA A 304 4.01 23.53 3.08
C ALA A 304 5.21 24.39 3.51
N GLY A 305 5.89 24.97 2.52
CA GLY A 305 7.14 25.71 2.73
C GLY A 305 8.38 24.90 3.12
N ALA A 306 8.22 23.65 3.55
CA ALA A 306 9.32 22.79 3.95
C ALA A 306 9.81 21.90 2.81
N SER A 307 8.98 21.57 1.81
CA SER A 307 9.34 20.71 0.68
C SER A 307 9.39 21.49 -0.63
N ILE A 308 10.40 21.20 -1.47
CA ILE A 308 10.49 21.78 -2.82
C ILE A 308 9.61 20.96 -3.76
N MET A 309 8.60 21.60 -4.38
CA MET A 309 7.83 21.02 -5.47
C MET A 309 8.39 21.47 -6.83
N PRO A 310 8.97 20.56 -7.64
CA PRO A 310 9.37 20.86 -9.01
C PRO A 310 8.13 21.13 -9.87
N LEU A 311 8.11 22.27 -10.55
CA LEU A 311 7.10 22.59 -11.56
C LEU A 311 7.38 21.85 -12.88
N ALA A 312 8.65 21.76 -13.29
CA ALA A 312 9.04 21.09 -14.52
C ALA A 312 10.43 20.48 -14.44
N SER A 313 10.64 19.39 -15.17
CA SER A 313 11.98 18.87 -15.46
C SER A 313 12.60 19.69 -16.59
N MET A 314 13.83 20.16 -16.41
CA MET A 314 14.56 20.99 -17.38
C MET A 314 15.83 20.27 -17.84
N PRO A 315 16.39 20.58 -19.03
CA PRO A 315 17.62 19.94 -19.53
C PRO A 315 18.82 20.05 -18.58
N LYS A 316 18.86 21.08 -17.71
CA LYS A 316 19.93 21.32 -16.73
C LYS A 316 19.45 21.30 -15.27
N GLY A 317 18.30 20.66 -14.97
CA GLY A 317 17.82 20.54 -13.60
C GLY A 317 16.31 20.46 -13.49
N VAL A 318 15.76 21.10 -12.47
CA VAL A 318 14.32 21.21 -12.27
C VAL A 318 13.96 22.67 -12.08
N LEU A 319 12.91 23.11 -12.76
CA LEU A 319 12.24 24.36 -12.44
C LEU A 319 11.46 24.14 -11.16
N THR A 320 11.74 24.91 -10.12
CA THR A 320 11.09 24.81 -8.82
C THR A 320 10.29 26.08 -8.57
N LEU A 321 9.14 25.96 -7.93
CA LEU A 321 8.45 27.13 -7.39
C LEU A 321 9.28 27.71 -6.23
N GLY A 322 9.36 29.04 -6.14
CA GLY A 322 9.99 29.72 -5.01
C GLY A 322 9.23 29.47 -3.70
N PRO A 323 9.88 29.61 -2.54
CA PRO A 323 9.20 29.51 -1.25
C PRO A 323 8.00 30.45 -1.18
N GLU A 324 8.10 31.66 -1.74
CA GLU A 324 7.04 32.68 -1.76
C GLU A 324 5.76 32.24 -2.51
N ILE A 325 5.83 31.21 -3.34
CA ILE A 325 4.69 30.63 -4.08
C ILE A 325 4.18 29.34 -3.40
N THR A 326 5.01 28.68 -2.59
CA THR A 326 4.71 27.37 -1.95
C THR A 326 4.42 27.46 -0.46
N THR A 327 4.71 28.60 0.18
CA THR A 327 4.15 29.02 1.47
C THR A 327 2.97 29.95 1.20
N HIS A 328 1.75 29.53 1.50
CA HIS A 328 0.70 30.49 1.76
C HIS A 328 0.90 31.08 3.16
N LEU A 329 0.70 32.40 3.28
CA LEU A 329 0.54 33.13 4.55
C LEU A 329 -0.67 32.61 5.33
#